data_AF-V5NWL3-F1
#
_entry.id   AF-V5NWL3-F1
#
_cell.length_a   1.000
_cell.length_b   1.000
_cell.length_c   1.000
_cell.angle_alpha   90.00
_cell.angle_beta   90.00
_cell.angle_gamma   90.00
#
_symmetry.space_group_name_H-M   'P 1'
#
loop_
_entity.id
_entity.type
_entity.pdbx_description
1 polymer ?
#
loop_
_entity_poly.entity_id
_entity_poly.type
_entity_poly.pdbx_seq_one_letter_code
_entity_poly.pdbx_strand_id
1 'polypeptide(L)'
;VFVVSLAVADLLVAVYPYPLALASIVNDGWSLSSLHCQLSGFLMGLSVIGSVFNITGIAINRYCCICHSLRYNKLYSSTNSLCYVFLIWMLTLVAIVPNLCVGTLQYDPRIYSCTFTQSVSSAYTIAVVVFHFIVPMLVVIFCYLRIWALVLQVRWRVKPDNKPKLKPQDFRNFVTMFVVFVLFAICWAPLNFIGLVVASDPASMAPRIPEWLLVASYYMAYFNSCLNAIIYGLLNQNFRQEYRKIIVSLCTTKMFFVDSSNHVADRIKRKPSPLIANRN
;
A
#
# COMPACT_ATOMS: atom_id res chain seq x y z
N VAL A 1 -6.24 9.48 -8.28
CA VAL A 1 -4.99 9.04 -8.93
C VAL A 1 -4.00 8.49 -7.91
N PHE A 2 -3.45 9.29 -6.98
CA PHE A 2 -2.48 8.79 -5.99
C PHE A 2 -2.97 7.60 -5.14
N VAL A 3 -4.23 7.61 -4.66
CA VAL A 3 -4.79 6.48 -3.90
C VAL A 3 -4.86 5.20 -4.75
N VAL A 4 -5.17 5.32 -6.05
CA VAL A 4 -5.18 4.17 -6.98
C VAL A 4 -3.75 3.68 -7.19
N SER A 5 -2.79 4.59 -7.36
CA SER A 5 -1.38 4.24 -7.48
C SER A 5 -0.85 3.52 -6.23
N LEU A 6 -1.26 3.95 -5.03
CA LEU A 6 -0.93 3.28 -3.78
C LEU A 6 -1.53 1.86 -3.74
N ALA A 7 -2.81 1.70 -4.12
CA ALA A 7 -3.44 0.39 -4.19
C ALA A 7 -2.77 -0.55 -5.20
N VAL A 8 -2.23 -0.03 -6.30
CA VAL A 8 -1.43 -0.83 -7.26
C VAL A 8 -0.12 -1.31 -6.63
N ALA A 9 0.56 -0.47 -5.85
CA ALA A 9 1.75 -0.87 -5.11
C ALA A 9 1.45 -1.98 -4.09
N ASP A 10 0.36 -1.86 -3.34
CA ASP A 10 -0.07 -2.86 -2.37
C ASP A 10 -0.51 -4.18 -3.03
N LEU A 11 -1.17 -4.12 -4.18
CA LEU A 11 -1.61 -5.32 -4.91
C LEU A 11 -0.43 -6.08 -5.51
N LEU A 12 0.60 -5.38 -5.95
CA LEU A 12 1.79 -5.98 -6.56
C LEU A 12 2.50 -6.94 -5.59
N VAL A 13 2.60 -6.58 -4.30
CA VAL A 13 3.19 -7.48 -3.28
C VAL A 13 2.30 -8.66 -2.94
N ALA A 14 0.98 -8.45 -2.95
CA ALA A 14 0.00 -9.51 -2.70
C ALA A 14 -0.07 -10.55 -3.82
N VAL A 15 0.18 -10.16 -5.07
CA VAL A 15 0.07 -11.06 -6.22
C VAL A 15 1.31 -11.94 -6.40
N TYR A 16 2.51 -11.45 -6.07
CA TYR A 16 3.74 -12.18 -6.41
C TYR A 16 4.67 -12.44 -5.20
N PRO A 17 5.26 -11.43 -4.51
CA PRO A 17 6.13 -11.68 -3.36
C PRO A 17 5.49 -12.48 -2.21
N TYR A 18 4.25 -12.17 -1.80
CA TYR A 18 3.64 -12.83 -0.65
C TYR A 18 3.31 -14.32 -0.88
N PRO A 19 2.75 -14.74 -2.03
CA PRO A 19 2.61 -16.17 -2.34
C PRO A 19 3.94 -16.92 -2.33
N LEU A 20 5.03 -16.30 -2.82
CA LEU A 20 6.35 -16.93 -2.80
C LEU A 20 6.93 -17.05 -1.39
N ALA A 21 6.74 -16.04 -0.54
CA ALA A 21 7.11 -16.12 0.87
C ALA A 21 6.34 -17.24 1.57
N LEU A 22 5.02 -17.35 1.32
CA LEU A 22 4.21 -18.44 1.87
C LEU A 22 4.68 -19.82 1.39
N ALA A 23 4.99 -19.97 0.10
CA ALA A 23 5.56 -21.21 -0.43
C ALA A 23 6.92 -21.54 0.21
N SER A 24 7.72 -20.53 0.52
CA SER A 24 9.03 -20.72 1.16
C SER A 24 8.90 -21.18 2.62
N ILE A 25 7.87 -20.71 3.33
CA ILE A 25 7.53 -21.20 4.69
C ILE A 25 7.12 -22.67 4.63
N VAL A 26 6.26 -23.05 3.68
CA VAL A 26 5.78 -24.43 3.54
C VAL A 26 6.91 -25.41 3.16
N ASN A 27 7.86 -24.95 2.35
CA ASN A 27 8.99 -25.76 1.90
C ASN A 27 10.22 -25.70 2.84
N ASP A 28 10.13 -24.98 3.96
CA ASP A 28 11.24 -24.70 4.88
C ASP A 28 12.52 -24.22 4.16
N GLY A 29 12.36 -23.34 3.17
CA GLY A 29 13.46 -22.90 2.33
C GLY A 29 13.04 -22.29 1.00
N TRP A 30 13.98 -21.63 0.32
CA TRP A 30 13.76 -21.10 -1.02
C TRP A 30 14.04 -22.17 -2.09
N SER A 31 12.97 -22.74 -2.67
CA SER A 31 13.05 -23.80 -3.68
C SER A 31 13.08 -23.28 -5.13
N LEU A 32 12.84 -21.99 -5.34
CA LEU A 32 12.81 -21.36 -6.66
C LEU A 32 14.20 -20.87 -7.11
N SER A 33 14.33 -20.50 -8.38
CA SER A 33 15.58 -19.94 -8.90
C SER A 33 15.96 -18.61 -8.22
N SER A 34 17.26 -18.28 -8.27
CA SER A 34 17.79 -16.99 -7.79
C SER A 34 17.13 -15.79 -8.49
N LEU A 35 16.73 -15.95 -9.76
CA LEU A 35 15.98 -14.94 -10.51
C LEU A 35 14.65 -14.58 -9.82
N HIS A 36 13.88 -15.58 -9.37
CA HIS A 36 12.63 -15.33 -8.65
C HIS A 36 12.87 -14.64 -7.31
N CYS A 37 13.99 -14.94 -6.64
CA CYS A 37 14.36 -14.31 -5.38
C CYS A 37 14.66 -12.81 -5.57
N GLN A 38 15.50 -12.48 -6.55
CA GLN A 38 15.83 -11.10 -6.89
C GLN A 38 14.59 -10.32 -7.36
N LEU A 39 13.75 -10.94 -8.20
CA LEU A 39 12.52 -10.31 -8.66
C LEU A 39 11.53 -10.08 -7.51
N SER A 40 11.39 -11.03 -6.59
CA SER A 40 10.54 -10.89 -5.40
C SER A 40 11.02 -9.72 -4.51
N GLY A 41 12.33 -9.66 -4.22
CA GLY A 41 12.92 -8.57 -3.44
C GLY A 41 12.79 -7.21 -4.14
N PHE A 42 12.95 -7.16 -5.46
CA PHE A 42 12.78 -5.96 -6.25
C PHE A 42 11.34 -5.44 -6.20
N LEU A 43 10.37 -6.32 -6.42
CA LEU A 43 8.94 -6.00 -6.36
C LEU A 43 8.51 -5.57 -4.95
N MET A 44 9.06 -6.19 -3.91
CA MET A 44 8.87 -5.74 -2.53
C MET A 44 9.37 -4.31 -2.36
N GLY A 45 10.63 -4.03 -2.71
CA GLY A 45 11.19 -2.69 -2.56
C GLY A 45 10.47 -1.64 -3.40
N LEU A 46 10.04 -2.00 -4.62
CA LEU A 46 9.23 -1.14 -5.48
C LEU A 46 7.90 -0.75 -4.81
N SER A 47 7.21 -1.71 -4.18
CA SER A 47 5.97 -1.44 -3.46
C SER A 47 6.20 -0.56 -2.23
N VAL A 48 7.23 -0.85 -1.43
CA VAL A 48 7.53 -0.11 -0.20
C VAL A 48 7.92 1.34 -0.50
N ILE A 49 8.94 1.54 -1.33
CA ILE A 49 9.43 2.87 -1.67
C ILE A 49 8.34 3.64 -2.44
N GLY A 50 7.64 2.98 -3.35
CA GLY A 50 6.52 3.55 -4.09
C GLY A 50 5.39 3.99 -3.16
N SER A 51 5.10 3.24 -2.10
CA SER A 51 4.09 3.59 -1.11
C SER A 51 4.48 4.84 -0.32
N VAL A 52 5.74 4.95 0.13
CA VAL A 52 6.24 6.15 0.83
C VAL A 52 6.05 7.41 -0.03
N PHE A 53 6.49 7.34 -1.29
CA PHE A 53 6.38 8.49 -2.20
C PHE A 53 4.93 8.80 -2.57
N ASN A 54 4.06 7.81 -2.71
CA ASN A 54 2.62 8.05 -2.90
C ASN A 54 1.99 8.71 -1.67
N ILE A 55 2.28 8.26 -0.45
CA ILE A 55 1.80 8.90 0.79
C ILE A 55 2.30 10.34 0.89
N THR A 56 3.56 10.58 0.52
CA THR A 56 4.15 11.92 0.46
C THR A 56 3.43 12.81 -0.56
N GLY A 57 3.18 12.29 -1.76
CA GLY A 57 2.40 12.98 -2.79
C GLY A 57 0.98 13.31 -2.34
N ILE A 58 0.32 12.39 -1.61
CA ILE A 58 -1.01 12.62 -1.02
C ILE A 58 -0.96 13.75 0.01
N ALA A 59 0.05 13.75 0.90
CA ALA A 59 0.21 14.78 1.93
C ALA A 59 0.45 16.18 1.32
N ILE A 60 1.34 16.28 0.33
CA ILE A 60 1.61 17.54 -0.39
C ILE A 60 0.35 18.01 -1.13
N ASN A 61 -0.33 17.11 -1.84
CA ASN A 61 -1.57 17.42 -2.54
C ASN A 61 -2.62 18.00 -1.58
N ARG A 62 -2.78 17.39 -0.39
CA ARG A 62 -3.72 17.88 0.63
C ARG A 62 -3.30 19.20 1.24
N TYR A 63 -2.01 19.36 1.51
CA TYR A 63 -1.45 20.63 1.98
C TYR A 63 -1.73 21.77 0.98
N CYS A 64 -1.46 21.56 -0.31
CA CYS A 64 -1.74 22.56 -1.34
C CYS A 64 -3.24 22.84 -1.47
N CYS A 65 -4.09 21.82 -1.41
CA CYS A 65 -5.54 21.96 -1.50
C CYS A 65 -6.12 22.81 -0.35
N ILE A 66 -5.68 22.58 0.88
CA ILE A 66 -6.23 23.21 2.08
C ILE A 66 -5.58 24.58 2.35
N CYS A 67 -4.25 24.68 2.28
CA CYS A 67 -3.51 25.90 2.62
C CYS A 67 -3.37 26.87 1.44
N HIS A 68 -3.46 26.39 0.19
CA HIS A 68 -3.20 27.17 -1.01
C HIS A 68 -4.24 26.91 -2.12
N SER A 69 -5.53 26.92 -1.77
CA SER A 69 -6.64 26.57 -2.67
C SER A 69 -6.64 27.30 -4.03
N LEU A 70 -6.26 28.59 -4.07
CA LEU A 70 -6.18 29.38 -5.30
C LEU A 70 -5.11 28.88 -6.27
N ARG A 71 -3.95 28.44 -5.77
CA ARG A 71 -2.86 27.88 -6.59
C ARG A 71 -3.10 26.41 -6.92
N TYR A 72 -3.79 25.68 -6.05
CA TYR A 72 -4.11 24.26 -6.23
C TYR A 72 -4.81 24.00 -7.56
N ASN A 73 -5.83 24.78 -7.92
CA ASN A 73 -6.58 24.60 -9.17
C ASN A 73 -5.71 24.77 -10.43
N LYS A 74 -4.61 25.53 -10.35
CA LYS A 74 -3.66 25.69 -11.45
C LYS A 74 -2.61 24.58 -11.47
N LEU A 75 -2.21 24.07 -10.31
CA LEU A 75 -1.14 23.08 -10.16
C LEU A 75 -1.64 21.64 -10.39
N TYR A 76 -2.77 21.28 -9.76
CA TYR A 76 -3.32 19.94 -9.75
C TYR A 76 -4.52 19.83 -10.69
N SER A 77 -4.21 19.54 -11.95
CA SER A 77 -5.15 19.01 -12.95
C SER A 77 -5.07 17.48 -12.99
N SER A 78 -6.08 16.81 -13.57
CA SER A 78 -6.08 15.34 -13.78
C SER A 78 -4.83 14.87 -14.54
N THR A 79 -4.42 15.61 -15.57
CA THR A 79 -3.21 15.30 -16.37
C THR A 79 -1.93 15.48 -15.55
N ASN A 80 -1.81 16.58 -14.82
CA ASN A 80 -0.64 16.85 -13.98
C ASN A 80 -0.52 15.83 -12.85
N SER A 81 -1.64 15.42 -12.26
CA SER A 81 -1.69 14.37 -11.23
C SER A 81 -1.17 13.03 -11.74
N LEU A 82 -1.45 12.70 -13.01
CA LEU A 82 -0.91 11.50 -13.65
C LEU A 82 0.60 11.62 -13.92
N CYS A 83 1.05 12.80 -14.35
CA CYS A 83 2.48 13.11 -14.49
C CYS A 83 3.24 12.95 -13.15
N TYR A 84 2.69 13.47 -12.04
CA TYR A 84 3.28 13.29 -10.72
C TYR A 84 3.37 11.82 -10.30
N VAL A 85 2.34 11.01 -10.59
CA VAL A 85 2.39 9.57 -10.33
C VAL A 85 3.46 8.89 -11.17
N PHE A 86 3.56 9.21 -12.46
CA PHE A 86 4.63 8.70 -13.31
C PHE A 86 6.02 9.06 -12.74
N LEU A 87 6.24 10.31 -12.34
CA LEU A 87 7.50 10.74 -11.71
C LEU A 87 7.80 9.99 -10.41
N ILE A 88 6.78 9.71 -9.58
CA ILE A 88 6.93 8.89 -8.37
C ILE A 88 7.44 7.49 -8.71
N TRP A 89 6.85 6.83 -9.72
CA TRP A 89 7.30 5.50 -10.13
C TRP A 89 8.70 5.51 -10.73
N MET A 90 9.04 6.51 -11.55
CA MET A 90 10.40 6.65 -12.08
C MET A 90 11.42 6.87 -10.95
N LEU A 91 11.11 7.72 -9.97
CA LEU A 91 11.96 7.92 -8.80
C LEU A 91 12.12 6.62 -7.98
N THR A 92 11.03 5.87 -7.83
CA THR A 92 11.04 4.57 -7.14
C THR A 92 11.93 3.57 -7.87
N LEU A 93 11.84 3.50 -9.20
CA LEU A 93 12.69 2.65 -10.04
C LEU A 93 14.17 3.02 -9.90
N VAL A 94 14.49 4.31 -9.98
CA VAL A 94 15.86 4.81 -9.79
C VAL A 94 16.42 4.45 -8.41
N ALA A 95 15.58 4.46 -7.37
CA ALA A 95 15.98 4.07 -6.02
C ALA A 95 16.24 2.56 -5.86
N ILE A 96 15.44 1.72 -6.50
CA ILE A 96 15.51 0.26 -6.30
C ILE A 96 16.52 -0.44 -7.22
N VAL A 97 16.73 0.07 -8.45
CA VAL A 97 17.63 -0.55 -9.45
C VAL A 97 19.06 -0.77 -8.93
N PRO A 98 19.70 0.15 -8.18
CA PRO A 98 21.03 -0.08 -7.63
C PRO A 98 21.15 -1.35 -6.78
N ASN A 99 20.08 -1.81 -6.13
CA ASN A 99 20.10 -3.06 -5.35
C ASN A 99 20.40 -4.30 -6.19
N LEU A 100 19.97 -4.30 -7.46
CA LEU A 100 20.26 -5.39 -8.39
C LEU A 100 21.74 -5.40 -8.79
N CYS A 101 22.35 -4.22 -8.94
CA CYS A 101 23.76 -4.10 -9.30
C CYS A 101 24.70 -4.41 -8.13
N VAL A 102 24.34 -3.99 -6.91
CA VAL A 102 25.13 -4.22 -5.69
C VAL A 102 24.92 -5.64 -5.14
N GLY A 103 23.83 -6.32 -5.50
CA GLY A 103 23.53 -7.68 -5.04
C GLY A 103 23.04 -7.76 -3.58
N THR A 104 22.34 -6.71 -3.11
CA THR A 104 21.81 -6.61 -1.74
C THR A 104 20.50 -7.38 -1.53
N LEU A 105 19.86 -7.86 -2.60
CA LEU A 105 18.63 -8.64 -2.56
C LEU A 105 18.97 -10.13 -2.40
N GLN A 106 18.77 -10.66 -1.20
CA GLN A 106 19.11 -12.04 -0.86
C GLN A 106 17.98 -12.69 -0.05
N TYR A 107 17.99 -14.02 -0.04
CA TYR A 107 17.07 -14.80 0.77
C TYR A 107 17.49 -14.73 2.25
N ASP A 108 16.57 -14.33 3.12
CA ASP A 108 16.77 -14.37 4.57
C ASP A 108 15.93 -15.51 5.17
N PRO A 109 16.57 -16.56 5.71
CA PRO A 109 15.87 -17.73 6.25
C PRO A 109 15.04 -17.40 7.49
N ARG A 110 15.37 -16.32 8.23
CA ARG A 110 14.64 -15.95 9.45
C ARG A 110 13.22 -15.48 9.14
N ILE A 111 12.99 -14.95 7.95
CA ILE A 111 11.71 -14.40 7.51
C ILE A 111 11.11 -15.16 6.31
N TYR A 112 11.78 -16.22 5.84
CA TYR A 112 11.38 -17.02 4.68
C TYR A 112 11.07 -16.18 3.42
N SER A 113 11.84 -15.11 3.20
CA SER A 113 11.55 -14.15 2.14
C SER A 113 12.83 -13.56 1.56
N CYS A 114 12.79 -13.22 0.27
CA CYS A 114 13.86 -12.52 -0.41
C CYS A 114 13.70 -11.02 -0.23
N THR A 115 14.66 -10.39 0.44
CA THR A 115 14.55 -8.99 0.82
C THR A 115 15.90 -8.27 0.76
N PHE A 116 15.86 -6.97 1.02
CA PHE A 116 17.04 -6.13 1.16
C PHE A 116 17.82 -6.51 2.43
N THR A 117 19.05 -6.97 2.25
CA THR A 117 19.93 -7.38 3.34
C THR A 117 20.70 -6.16 3.88
N GLN A 118 20.35 -5.74 5.09
CA GLN A 118 20.85 -4.51 5.72
C GLN A 118 22.35 -4.53 6.05
N SER A 119 22.95 -5.71 6.19
CA SER A 119 24.36 -5.90 6.59
C SER A 119 25.37 -5.86 5.43
N VAL A 120 24.91 -5.89 4.18
CA VAL A 120 25.81 -5.92 3.00
C VAL A 120 26.54 -4.59 2.81
N SER A 121 25.88 -3.47 3.07
CA SER A 121 26.49 -2.14 2.98
C SER A 121 25.83 -1.15 3.94
N SER A 122 26.55 -0.78 5.00
CA SER A 122 26.08 0.21 5.98
C SER A 122 25.75 1.54 5.32
N ALA A 123 26.61 2.03 4.42
CA ALA A 123 26.39 3.32 3.75
C ALA A 123 25.12 3.30 2.90
N TYR A 124 24.87 2.20 2.18
CA TYR A 124 23.65 2.04 1.39
C TYR A 124 22.40 1.92 2.26
N THR A 125 22.45 1.12 3.34
CA THR A 125 21.34 1.02 4.30
C THR A 125 21.01 2.36 4.94
N ILE A 126 22.02 3.15 5.36
CA ILE A 126 21.83 4.49 5.90
C ILE A 126 21.18 5.40 4.85
N ALA A 127 21.66 5.39 3.61
CA ALA A 127 21.09 6.18 2.53
C ALA A 127 19.62 5.80 2.27
N VAL A 128 19.28 4.51 2.28
CA VAL A 128 17.90 4.04 2.12
C VAL A 128 17.01 4.59 3.25
N VAL A 129 17.41 4.40 4.52
CA VAL A 129 16.62 4.88 5.67
C VAL A 129 16.47 6.40 5.64
N VAL A 130 17.54 7.15 5.34
CA VAL A 130 17.50 8.61 5.34
C VAL A 130 16.63 9.15 4.20
N PHE A 131 16.91 8.76 2.95
CA PHE A 131 16.26 9.35 1.79
C PHE A 131 14.88 8.77 1.48
N HIS A 132 14.63 7.52 1.85
CA HIS A 132 13.37 6.83 1.51
C HIS A 132 12.46 6.63 2.72
N PHE A 133 12.89 6.96 3.94
CA PHE A 133 12.03 6.95 5.12
C PHE A 133 12.06 8.30 5.85
N ILE A 134 13.20 8.72 6.41
CA ILE A 134 13.26 9.93 7.25
C ILE A 134 12.86 11.20 6.51
N VAL A 135 13.43 11.47 5.34
CA VAL A 135 13.12 12.67 4.55
C VAL A 135 11.62 12.72 4.17
N PRO A 136 11.02 11.66 3.57
CA PRO A 136 9.59 11.61 3.32
C PRO A 136 8.74 11.81 4.58
N MET A 137 9.11 11.16 5.69
CA MET A 137 8.41 11.31 6.97
C MET A 137 8.40 12.76 7.46
N LEU A 138 9.55 13.46 7.39
CA LEU A 138 9.65 14.88 7.77
C LEU A 138 8.78 15.78 6.89
N VAL A 139 8.76 15.54 5.57
CA VAL A 139 7.91 16.29 4.63
C VAL A 139 6.44 16.08 4.96
N VAL A 140 6.02 14.85 5.20
CA VAL A 140 4.62 14.53 5.53
C VAL A 140 4.22 15.13 6.88
N ILE A 141 5.07 15.00 7.91
CA ILE A 141 4.86 15.63 9.22
C ILE A 141 4.70 17.14 9.06
N PHE A 142 5.59 17.79 8.32
CA PHE A 142 5.49 19.23 8.05
C PHE A 142 4.14 19.60 7.39
N CYS A 143 3.74 18.88 6.35
CA CYS A 143 2.47 19.10 5.66
C CYS A 143 1.28 19.00 6.63
N TYR A 144 1.20 17.92 7.42
CA TYR A 144 0.10 17.70 8.36
C TYR A 144 0.09 18.70 9.52
N LEU A 145 1.25 19.08 10.05
CA LEU A 145 1.36 20.11 11.09
C LEU A 145 0.85 21.47 10.62
N ARG A 146 1.19 21.88 9.39
CA ARG A 146 0.71 23.15 8.82
C ARG A 146 -0.79 23.13 8.56
N ILE A 147 -1.34 22.02 8.08
CA ILE A 147 -2.78 21.85 7.92
C ILE A 147 -3.47 21.95 9.30
N TRP A 148 -2.96 21.24 10.31
CA TRP A 148 -3.54 21.25 11.66
C TRP A 148 -3.51 22.65 12.28
N ALA A 149 -2.39 23.36 12.15
CA ALA A 149 -2.26 24.75 12.61
C ALA A 149 -3.30 25.66 11.95
N LEU A 150 -3.53 25.54 10.64
CA LEU A 150 -4.55 26.31 9.93
C LEU A 150 -5.97 25.95 10.40
N VAL A 151 -6.27 24.66 10.59
CA VAL A 151 -7.57 24.20 11.09
C VAL A 151 -7.84 24.76 12.48
N LEU A 152 -6.85 24.74 13.37
CA LEU A 152 -6.96 25.36 14.69
C LEU A 152 -7.21 26.87 14.54
N GLN A 153 -6.39 27.58 13.78
CA GLN A 153 -6.54 29.04 13.58
C GLN A 153 -7.95 29.41 13.09
N VAL A 154 -8.52 28.67 12.14
CA VAL A 154 -9.89 28.89 11.66
C VAL A 154 -10.91 28.62 12.76
N ARG A 155 -10.75 27.54 13.53
CA ARG A 155 -11.64 27.25 14.69
C ARG A 155 -11.58 28.34 15.75
N TRP A 156 -10.41 28.90 16.05
CA TRP A 156 -10.23 29.98 17.04
C TRP A 156 -10.76 31.34 16.55
N ARG A 157 -10.69 31.62 15.24
CA ARG A 157 -11.11 32.91 14.64
C ARG A 157 -12.61 33.00 14.38
N VAL A 158 -13.29 31.87 14.27
CA VAL A 158 -14.71 31.80 13.94
C VAL A 158 -15.52 31.90 15.25
N LYS A 159 -16.17 33.06 15.47
CA LYS A 159 -17.26 33.17 16.45
C LYS A 159 -18.33 32.11 16.14
N PRO A 160 -19.01 31.51 17.14
CA PRO A 160 -19.90 30.36 16.96
C PRO A 160 -21.00 30.52 15.89
N ASP A 161 -21.34 31.75 15.49
CA ASP A 161 -22.35 32.03 14.46
C ASP A 161 -21.88 31.87 13.00
N ASN A 162 -20.58 31.87 12.72
CA ASN A 162 -20.10 31.70 11.33
C ASN A 162 -19.81 30.23 11.05
N LYS A 163 -20.57 29.59 10.16
CA LYS A 163 -20.30 28.19 9.78
C LYS A 163 -18.86 28.07 9.22
N PRO A 164 -18.06 27.09 9.68
CA PRO A 164 -16.71 26.89 9.16
C PRO A 164 -16.76 26.62 7.64
N LYS A 165 -15.89 27.29 6.87
CA LYS A 165 -15.77 27.10 5.40
C LYS A 165 -15.31 25.69 4.99
N LEU A 166 -14.83 24.87 5.93
CA LEU A 166 -14.36 23.51 5.66
C LEU A 166 -15.53 22.53 5.71
N LYS A 167 -15.82 21.86 4.59
CA LYS A 167 -16.89 20.86 4.56
C LYS A 167 -16.51 19.69 5.49
N PRO A 168 -17.43 19.14 6.29
CA PRO A 168 -17.16 18.00 7.18
C PRO A 168 -16.58 16.78 6.46
N GLN A 169 -16.93 16.61 5.18
CA GLN A 169 -16.42 15.56 4.30
C GLN A 169 -14.91 15.73 4.00
N ASP A 170 -14.45 16.97 3.79
CA ASP A 170 -13.04 17.27 3.53
C ASP A 170 -12.19 17.03 4.77
N PHE A 171 -12.70 17.38 5.95
CA PHE A 171 -12.04 17.09 7.22
C PHE A 171 -11.88 15.58 7.44
N ARG A 172 -12.91 14.78 7.16
CA ARG A 172 -12.84 13.31 7.30
C ARG A 172 -11.91 12.66 6.29
N ASN A 173 -11.87 13.16 5.07
CA ASN A 173 -10.90 12.73 4.06
C ASN A 173 -9.46 13.02 4.53
N PHE A 174 -9.23 14.19 5.13
CA PHE A 174 -7.95 14.55 5.74
C PHE A 174 -7.57 13.60 6.88
N VAL A 175 -8.48 13.35 7.84
CA VAL A 175 -8.24 12.42 8.96
C VAL A 175 -7.92 11.02 8.45
N THR A 176 -8.63 10.55 7.42
CA THR A 176 -8.36 9.24 6.81
C THR A 176 -6.92 9.15 6.31
N MET A 177 -6.46 10.17 5.57
CA MET A 177 -5.10 10.19 5.01
C MET A 177 -4.02 10.34 6.09
N PHE A 178 -4.31 11.08 7.15
CA PHE A 178 -3.43 11.17 8.32
C PHE A 178 -3.30 9.81 9.02
N VAL A 179 -4.41 9.09 9.21
CA VAL A 179 -4.40 7.74 9.80
C VAL A 179 -3.60 6.75 8.93
N VAL A 180 -3.77 6.79 7.61
CA VAL A 180 -2.97 5.99 6.66
C VAL A 180 -1.46 6.25 6.88
N PHE A 181 -1.06 7.52 6.98
CA PHE A 181 0.33 7.89 7.24
C PHE A 181 0.84 7.38 8.61
N VAL A 182 0.06 7.56 9.68
CA VAL A 182 0.46 7.11 11.03
C VAL A 182 0.63 5.60 11.06
N LEU A 183 -0.27 4.84 10.44
CA LEU A 183 -0.15 3.39 10.37
C LEU A 183 1.04 2.94 9.52
N PHE A 184 1.33 3.64 8.42
CA PHE A 184 2.55 3.43 7.66
C PHE A 184 3.79 3.64 8.54
N ALA A 185 3.86 4.76 9.26
CA ALA A 185 4.97 5.08 10.16
C ALA A 185 5.17 4.00 11.23
N ILE A 186 4.10 3.55 11.87
CA ILE A 186 4.14 2.52 12.92
C ILE A 186 4.61 1.18 12.34
N CYS A 187 4.09 0.77 11.19
CA CYS A 187 4.45 -0.50 10.56
C CYS A 187 5.92 -0.54 10.11
N TRP A 188 6.45 0.58 9.60
CA TRP A 188 7.79 0.63 8.99
C TRP A 188 8.89 1.14 9.91
N ALA A 189 8.56 1.87 10.98
CA ALA A 189 9.55 2.43 11.90
C ALA A 189 10.46 1.36 12.52
N PRO A 190 9.97 0.25 13.10
CA PRO A 190 10.82 -0.74 13.75
C PRO A 190 11.89 -1.31 12.81
N LEU A 191 11.50 -1.62 11.57
CA LEU A 191 12.42 -2.17 10.57
C LEU A 191 13.51 -1.16 10.15
N ASN A 192 13.14 0.12 9.99
CA ASN A 192 14.10 1.17 9.66
C ASN A 192 15.04 1.48 10.83
N PHE A 193 14.56 1.44 12.06
CA PHE A 193 15.39 1.59 13.26
C PHE A 193 16.37 0.42 13.41
N ILE A 194 15.91 -0.83 13.21
CA ILE A 194 16.78 -2.01 13.18
C ILE A 194 17.87 -1.82 12.12
N GLY A 195 17.50 -1.40 10.90
CA GLY A 195 18.46 -1.16 9.83
C GLY A 195 19.51 -0.11 10.17
N LEU A 196 19.12 0.98 10.85
CA LEU A 196 20.05 2.01 11.29
C LEU A 196 21.01 1.50 12.37
N VAL A 197 20.50 0.73 13.33
CA VAL A 197 21.31 0.11 14.39
C VAL A 197 22.30 -0.91 13.80
N VAL A 198 21.85 -1.79 12.90
CA VAL A 198 22.72 -2.74 12.18
C VAL A 198 23.77 -1.99 11.36
N ALA A 199 23.40 -0.91 10.68
CA ALA A 199 24.34 -0.16 9.85
C ALA A 199 25.44 0.54 10.68
N SER A 200 25.17 0.90 11.94
CA SER A 200 26.13 1.59 12.81
C SER A 200 27.32 0.73 13.21
N ASP A 201 27.10 -0.55 13.50
CA ASP A 201 28.14 -1.55 13.74
C ASP A 201 27.60 -2.94 13.36
N PRO A 202 27.74 -3.34 12.08
CA PRO A 202 27.18 -4.61 11.59
C PRO A 202 27.72 -5.82 12.32
N ALA A 203 28.99 -5.81 12.71
CA ALA A 203 29.66 -6.95 13.34
C ALA A 203 29.14 -7.19 14.76
N SER A 204 28.95 -6.13 15.54
CA SER A 204 28.50 -6.27 16.93
C SER A 204 26.98 -6.27 17.10
N MET A 205 26.23 -5.56 16.24
CA MET A 205 24.80 -5.35 16.42
C MET A 205 23.94 -6.41 15.74
N ALA A 206 24.35 -6.93 14.58
CA ALA A 206 23.58 -7.98 13.89
C ALA A 206 23.28 -9.21 14.77
N PRO A 207 24.24 -9.77 15.55
CA PRO A 207 23.95 -10.92 16.43
C PRO A 207 23.20 -10.55 17.72
N ARG A 208 23.15 -9.26 18.10
CA ARG A 208 22.46 -8.79 19.31
C ARG A 208 20.97 -8.57 19.11
N ILE A 209 20.52 -8.44 17.86
CA ILE A 209 19.11 -8.19 17.56
C ILE A 209 18.34 -9.50 17.72
N PRO A 210 17.34 -9.55 18.62
CA PRO A 210 16.55 -10.75 18.81
C PRO A 210 15.78 -11.12 17.53
N GLU A 211 15.78 -12.41 17.18
CA GLU A 211 15.11 -12.89 15.97
C GLU A 211 13.62 -12.60 15.99
N TRP A 212 12.94 -12.77 17.14
CA TRP A 212 11.51 -12.46 17.27
C TRP A 212 11.19 -10.99 16.94
N LEU A 213 12.09 -10.06 17.26
CA LEU A 213 11.92 -8.64 17.02
C LEU A 213 12.07 -8.33 15.53
N LEU A 214 13.06 -8.95 14.88
CA LEU A 214 13.27 -8.85 13.45
C LEU A 214 12.05 -9.38 12.69
N VAL A 215 11.63 -10.62 13.00
CA VAL A 215 10.46 -11.28 12.42
C VAL A 215 9.21 -10.44 12.61
N ALA A 216 8.88 -10.05 13.84
CA ALA A 216 7.70 -9.22 14.12
C ALA A 216 7.72 -7.90 13.32
N SER A 217 8.88 -7.25 13.19
CA SER A 217 9.03 -6.02 12.42
C SER A 217 8.76 -6.23 10.93
N TYR A 218 9.27 -7.30 10.32
CA TYR A 218 9.01 -7.63 8.92
C TYR A 218 7.53 -7.97 8.66
N TYR A 219 6.92 -8.82 9.49
CA TYR A 219 5.52 -9.18 9.33
C TYR A 219 4.58 -8.00 9.58
N MET A 220 4.92 -7.10 10.50
CA MET A 220 4.17 -5.86 10.71
C MET A 220 4.28 -4.92 9.50
N ALA A 221 5.44 -4.88 8.84
CA ALA A 221 5.63 -4.15 7.59
C ALA A 221 4.82 -4.77 6.44
N TYR A 222 4.74 -6.10 6.34
CA TYR A 222 3.90 -6.77 5.33
C TYR A 222 2.40 -6.55 5.55
N PHE A 223 1.95 -6.53 6.81
CA PHE A 223 0.56 -6.26 7.15
C PHE A 223 0.11 -4.84 6.73
N ASN A 224 1.04 -3.91 6.55
CA ASN A 224 0.74 -2.55 6.11
C ASN A 224 -0.04 -2.50 4.78
N SER A 225 0.29 -3.37 3.84
CA SER A 225 -0.30 -3.33 2.50
C SER A 225 -1.81 -3.59 2.49
N CYS A 226 -2.34 -4.43 3.38
CA CYS A 226 -3.80 -4.64 3.48
C CYS A 226 -4.52 -3.59 4.32
N LEU A 227 -3.82 -2.92 5.25
CA LEU A 227 -4.42 -1.91 6.12
C LEU A 227 -4.99 -0.73 5.35
N ASN A 228 -4.35 -0.32 4.25
CA ASN A 228 -4.80 0.79 3.42
C ASN A 228 -6.26 0.63 2.99
N ALA A 229 -6.63 -0.53 2.42
CA ALA A 229 -8.00 -0.81 1.99
C ALA A 229 -9.01 -0.79 3.15
N ILE A 230 -8.65 -1.36 4.31
CA ILE A 230 -9.49 -1.39 5.51
C ILE A 230 -9.76 0.03 6.00
N ILE A 231 -8.71 0.87 6.08
CA ILE A 231 -8.83 2.25 6.54
C ILE A 231 -9.74 3.06 5.61
N TYR A 232 -9.59 2.92 4.29
CA TYR A 232 -10.46 3.61 3.33
C TYR A 232 -11.93 3.17 3.48
N GLY A 233 -12.20 1.88 3.68
CA GLY A 233 -13.56 1.37 3.91
C GLY A 233 -14.18 1.83 5.22
N LEU A 234 -13.38 1.94 6.28
CA LEU A 234 -13.84 2.36 7.61
C LEU A 234 -14.01 3.87 7.75
N LEU A 235 -13.04 4.67 7.33
CA LEU A 235 -13.04 6.11 7.65
C LEU A 235 -13.68 6.96 6.54
N ASN A 236 -13.59 6.52 5.29
CA ASN A 236 -14.09 7.29 4.15
C ASN A 236 -15.52 6.87 3.76
N GLN A 237 -16.49 7.75 4.01
CA GLN A 237 -17.90 7.49 3.71
C GLN A 237 -18.16 7.24 2.22
N ASN A 238 -17.41 7.90 1.33
CA ASN A 238 -17.57 7.73 -0.11
C ASN A 238 -17.12 6.33 -0.52
N PHE A 239 -15.94 5.90 -0.05
CA PHE A 239 -15.46 4.53 -0.31
C PHE A 239 -16.38 3.48 0.27
N ARG A 240 -16.90 3.68 1.48
CA ARG A 240 -17.86 2.74 2.10
C ARG A 240 -19.12 2.58 1.25
N GLN A 241 -19.65 3.67 0.70
CA GLN A 241 -20.82 3.60 -0.18
C GLN A 241 -20.52 2.84 -1.48
N GLU A 242 -19.36 3.11 -2.11
CA GLU A 242 -18.95 2.41 -3.32
C GLU A 242 -18.66 0.92 -3.06
N TYR A 243 -18.00 0.57 -1.95
CA TYR A 243 -17.82 -0.82 -1.54
C TYR A 243 -19.16 -1.53 -1.38
N ARG A 244 -20.13 -0.90 -0.73
CA ARG A 244 -21.49 -1.47 -0.61
C ARG A 244 -22.14 -1.67 -1.98
N LYS A 245 -22.03 -0.71 -2.90
CA LYS A 245 -22.57 -0.84 -4.27
C LYS A 245 -21.91 -1.99 -5.03
N ILE A 246 -20.59 -2.11 -4.96
CA ILE A 246 -19.83 -3.18 -5.61
C ILE A 246 -20.22 -4.54 -5.04
N ILE A 247 -20.28 -4.68 -3.71
CA ILE A 247 -20.67 -5.93 -3.04
C ILE A 247 -22.11 -6.31 -3.41
N VAL A 248 -23.06 -5.37 -3.33
CA VAL A 248 -24.47 -5.63 -3.69
C VAL A 248 -24.59 -5.98 -5.18
N SER A 249 -23.89 -5.29 -6.06
CA SER A 249 -23.88 -5.60 -7.49
C SER A 249 -23.36 -7.01 -7.75
N LEU A 250 -22.20 -7.37 -7.17
CA LEU A 250 -21.62 -8.71 -7.29
C LEU A 250 -22.53 -9.80 -6.72
N CYS A 251 -23.17 -9.54 -5.57
CA CYS A 251 -24.12 -10.48 -4.97
C CYS A 251 -25.38 -10.62 -5.82
N THR A 252 -25.95 -9.53 -6.35
CA THR A 252 -27.13 -9.55 -7.21
C THR A 252 -26.83 -10.22 -8.55
N THR A 253 -25.72 -9.90 -9.21
CA THR A 253 -25.28 -10.57 -10.44
C THR A 253 -25.02 -12.07 -10.19
N LYS A 254 -24.42 -12.45 -9.05
CA LYS A 254 -24.27 -13.87 -8.67
C LYS A 254 -25.63 -14.55 -8.47
N MET A 255 -26.60 -13.91 -7.82
CA MET A 255 -27.95 -14.47 -7.68
C MET A 255 -28.59 -14.68 -9.05
N PHE A 256 -28.53 -13.71 -9.97
CA PHE A 256 -29.08 -13.85 -11.33
C PHE A 256 -28.39 -14.95 -12.16
N PHE A 257 -27.07 -15.11 -12.03
CA PHE A 257 -26.34 -16.16 -12.75
C PHE A 257 -26.63 -17.56 -12.21
N VAL A 258 -26.77 -17.70 -10.88
CA VAL A 258 -27.17 -18.96 -10.22
C VAL A 258 -28.60 -19.34 -10.58
N ASP A 259 -29.54 -18.38 -10.58
CA ASP A 259 -30.95 -18.65 -10.92
C ASP A 259 -31.12 -19.04 -12.39
N SER A 260 -30.38 -18.39 -13.31
CA SER A 260 -30.38 -18.74 -14.73
C SER A 260 -29.78 -20.13 -15.00
N SER A 261 -28.69 -20.49 -14.29
CA SER A 261 -28.09 -21.83 -14.40
C SER A 261 -29.02 -22.94 -13.87
N ASN A 262 -29.72 -22.69 -12.76
CA ASN A 262 -30.73 -23.61 -12.22
C ASN A 262 -31.93 -23.75 -13.18
N HIS A 263 -32.39 -22.65 -13.79
CA HIS A 263 -33.47 -22.68 -14.78
C HIS A 263 -33.12 -23.47 -16.05
N VAL A 264 -31.87 -23.40 -16.50
CA VAL A 264 -31.37 -24.19 -17.64
C VAL A 264 -31.24 -25.68 -17.26
N ALA A 265 -30.74 -25.99 -16.06
CA ALA A 265 -30.65 -27.37 -15.56
C ALA A 265 -32.04 -28.03 -15.42
N ASP A 266 -33.05 -27.29 -14.94
CA ASP A 266 -34.42 -27.79 -14.83
C ASP A 266 -35.12 -27.96 -16.18
N ARG A 267 -34.81 -27.12 -17.19
CA ARG A 267 -35.31 -27.35 -18.57
C ARG A 267 -34.72 -28.61 -19.20
N ILE A 268 -33.46 -28.96 -18.90
CA ILE A 268 -32.84 -30.17 -19.43
C ILE A 268 -33.46 -31.43 -18.81
N LYS A 269 -33.84 -31.39 -17.52
CA LYS A 269 -34.56 -32.50 -16.85
C LYS A 269 -36.00 -32.69 -17.34
N ARG A 270 -36.63 -31.67 -17.93
CA ARG A 270 -38.04 -31.73 -18.39
C ARG A 270 -38.24 -32.14 -19.85
N LYS A 271 -37.20 -32.54 -20.59
CA LYS A 271 -37.39 -33.13 -21.93
C LYS A 271 -38.06 -34.52 -21.80
N PRO A 272 -39.25 -34.77 -22.39
CA PRO A 272 -39.84 -36.09 -22.40
C PRO A 272 -39.05 -37.02 -23.32
N SER A 273 -38.82 -38.25 -22.88
CA SER A 273 -38.25 -39.33 -23.71
C SER A 273 -39.06 -39.51 -25.01
N PRO A 274 -38.42 -39.71 -26.17
CA PRO A 274 -39.14 -39.89 -27.42
C PRO A 274 -39.91 -41.22 -27.41
N LEU A 275 -41.22 -41.14 -27.63
CA LEU A 275 -42.11 -42.27 -27.87
C LEU A 275 -41.64 -43.04 -29.11
N ILE A 276 -41.37 -44.33 -28.93
CA ILE A 276 -41.05 -45.29 -29.99
C ILE A 276 -42.32 -45.49 -30.82
N ALA A 277 -42.34 -44.98 -32.05
CA ALA A 277 -43.36 -45.30 -33.04
C ALA A 277 -42.85 -46.46 -33.92
N ASN A 278 -43.50 -47.61 -33.78
CA ASN A 278 -43.26 -48.84 -34.52
C ASN A 278 -43.67 -48.67 -35.99
N ARG A 279 -42.82 -49.08 -36.93
CA ARG A 279 -43.12 -49.18 -38.37
C ARG A 279 -44.00 -50.41 -38.63
N ASN A 280 -45.07 -50.23 -39.41
CA ASN A 280 -45.54 -51.21 -40.39
C ASN A 280 -45.21 -50.66 -41.78
#